data_AF-A0A6N7X560-F1
#
_entry.id   AF-A0A6N7X560-F1
#
_cell.length_a   1.000
_cell.length_b   1.000
_cell.length_c   1.000
_cell.angle_alpha   90.00
_cell.angle_beta   90.00
_cell.angle_gamma   90.00
#
_symmetry.space_group_name_H-M   'P 1'
#
loop_
_entity.id
_entity.type
_entity.pdbx_description
1 polymer ?
#
loop_
_entity_poly.entity_id
_entity_poly.type
_entity_poly.pdbx_seq_one_letter_code
_entity_poly.pdbx_strand_id
1 'polypeptide(L)' 'MKVAEAARLLGVTPTTIRIGLQKGVFPFGVAFKMDEHNKNYKYVIYPGKLKEYAGVFTEGEYQND' A
#
# COMPACT_ATOMS: atom_id res chain seq x y z
N MET A 1 4.44 6.50 -3.81
CA MET A 1 3.26 6.87 -3.01
C MET A 1 3.63 6.87 -1.53
N LYS A 2 3.14 7.85 -0.77
CA LYS A 2 3.40 7.95 0.68
C LYS A 2 2.40 7.11 1.47
N VAL A 3 2.80 6.65 2.65
CA VAL A 3 1.93 5.89 3.59
C VAL A 3 0.62 6.65 3.88
N ALA A 4 0.68 7.96 4.07
CA ALA A 4 -0.49 8.78 4.34
C ALA A 4 -1.47 8.84 3.16
N GLU A 5 -0.98 8.77 1.91
CA GLU A 5 -1.84 8.71 0.73
C GLU A 5 -2.57 7.37 0.65
N ALA A 6 -1.86 6.27 0.90
CA ALA A 6 -2.46 4.94 0.92
C ALA A 6 -3.50 4.78 2.04
N ALA A 7 -3.21 5.33 3.22
CA ALA A 7 -4.13 5.35 4.35
C ALA A 7 -5.43 6.08 4.02
N ARG A 8 -5.34 7.26 3.37
CA ARG A 8 -6.51 8.00 2.90
C ARG A 8 -7.31 7.22 1.86
N LEU A 9 -6.64 6.57 0.90
CA LEU A 9 -7.32 5.77 -0.13
C LEU A 9 -8.14 4.63 0.47
N LEU A 10 -7.60 3.95 1.49
CA LEU A 10 -8.27 2.80 2.13
C LEU A 10 -9.18 3.20 3.31
N GLY A 11 -9.28 4.48 3.66
CA GLY A 11 -10.09 4.93 4.81
C GLY A 11 -9.56 4.45 6.17
N VAL A 12 -8.25 4.24 6.32
CA VAL A 12 -7.61 3.73 7.55
C VAL A 12 -6.53 4.68 8.06
N THR A 13 -5.96 4.37 9.23
CA THR A 13 -4.84 5.15 9.78
C THR A 13 -3.51 4.82 9.09
N PRO A 14 -2.54 5.76 9.03
CA PRO A 14 -1.18 5.46 8.58
C PRO A 14 -0.51 4.33 9.35
N THR A 15 -0.84 4.16 10.64
CA THR A 15 -0.32 3.08 11.49
C THR A 15 -0.79 1.71 11.01
N THR A 16 -2.06 1.59 10.61
CA THR A 16 -2.61 0.36 10.02
C THR A 16 -1.81 -0.05 8.78
N ILE A 17 -1.54 0.90 7.88
CA ILE A 17 -0.73 0.66 6.67
C ILE A 17 0.69 0.19 7.05
N ARG A 18 1.34 0.86 8.00
CA ARG A 18 2.71 0.50 8.41
C ARG A 18 2.78 -0.91 8.96
N ILE A 19 1.91 -1.26 9.91
CA ILE A 19 1.89 -2.58 10.55
C ILE A 19 1.57 -3.66 9.52
N GLY A 20 0.60 -3.43 8.63
CA GLY A 20 0.25 -4.42 7.62
C GLY A 20 1.38 -4.68 6.61
N LEU A 21 2.08 -3.63 6.17
CA LEU A 21 3.24 -3.77 5.28
C LEU A 21 4.43 -4.45 5.98
N GLN A 22 4.66 -4.16 7.26
CA GLN A 22 5.69 -4.82 8.07
C GLN A 22 5.40 -6.31 8.29
N LYS A 23 4.12 -6.68 8.47
CA LYS A 23 3.69 -8.07 8.60
C LYS A 23 3.57 -8.80 7.26
N GLY A 24 3.75 -8.12 6.14
CA GLY A 24 3.61 -8.69 4.79
C GLY A 24 2.18 -9.09 4.42
N VAL A 25 1.15 -8.59 5.11
CA VAL A 25 -0.26 -8.98 4.85
C VAL A 25 -0.90 -8.18 3.73
N PHE A 26 -0.34 -7.01 3.38
CA PHE A 26 -0.86 -6.19 2.29
C PHE A 26 -0.14 -6.49 0.97
N PRO A 27 -0.87 -6.88 -0.10
CA PRO A 27 -0.26 -7.30 -1.37
C PRO A 27 0.18 -6.12 -2.26
N PHE A 28 -0.02 -4.88 -1.82
CA PHE A 28 0.21 -3.67 -2.60
C PHE A 28 1.49 -2.91 -2.24
N GLY A 29 2.33 -3.47 -1.36
CA GLY A 29 3.59 -2.84 -0.99
C GLY A 29 4.44 -3.72 -0.08
N VAL A 30 5.58 -3.17 0.30
CA VAL A 30 6.52 -3.81 1.23
C VAL A 30 7.07 -2.78 2.21
N ALA A 31 7.43 -3.27 3.41
CA ALA A 31 8.26 -2.53 4.35
C ALA A 31 9.57 -3.28 4.57
N PHE A 32 10.69 -2.59 4.52
CA PHE A 32 12.01 -3.17 4.78
C PHE A 32 12.87 -2.24 5.62
N LYS A 33 13.77 -2.83 6.39
CA LYS A 33 14.81 -2.09 7.10
C LYS A 33 16.06 -2.03 6.22
N MET A 34 16.82 -0.94 6.35
CA MET A 34 18.17 -0.88 5.76
C MET A 34 19.24 -1.48 6.69
N ASP A 35 18.90 -1.59 7.97
CA ASP A 35 19.72 -2.17 9.03
C ASP A 35 18.76 -2.81 10.03
N GLU A 36 18.98 -4.08 10.37
CA GLU A 36 18.12 -4.83 11.29
C GLU A 36 18.06 -4.23 12.70
N HIS A 37 19.12 -3.53 13.12
CA HIS A 37 19.19 -2.83 14.40
C HIS A 37 18.41 -1.52 14.42
N ASN A 38 17.96 -1.02 13.27
CA ASN A 38 17.19 0.22 13.16
C ASN A 38 15.69 -0.02 13.39
N LYS A 39 15.05 0.88 14.15
CA LYS A 39 13.59 0.89 14.36
C LYS A 39 12.84 1.46 13.14
N ASN A 40 13.53 2.13 12.24
CA ASN A 40 12.95 2.80 11.08
C ASN A 40 12.80 1.85 9.89
N TYR A 41 11.61 1.82 9.32
CA TYR A 41 11.30 1.11 8.08
C TYR A 41 11.24 2.09 6.92
N LYS A 42 11.69 1.61 5.75
CA LYS A 42 11.37 2.19 4.45
C LYS A 42 10.14 1.48 3.90
N TYR A 43 9.29 2.24 3.22
CA TYR A 43 8.03 1.76 2.66
C TYR A 43 8.03 1.98 1.16
N VAL A 44 7.74 0.93 0.41
CA VAL A 44 7.49 0.98 -1.02
C VAL A 44 6.05 0.54 -1.24
N ILE A 45 5.24 1.44 -1.77
CA ILE A 45 3.82 1.20 -2.06
C ILE A 45 3.66 1.28 -3.57
N TYR A 46 3.14 0.21 -4.17
CA TYR A 46 2.87 0.11 -5.60
C TYR A 46 1.47 0.70 -5.88
N PRO A 47 1.37 1.90 -6.48
CA PRO A 47 0.09 2.60 -6.58
C PRO A 47 -0.98 1.83 -7.36
N GLY A 48 -0.60 1.11 -8.42
CA GLY A 48 -1.52 0.29 -9.21
C GLY A 48 -2.16 -0.81 -8.38
N LYS A 49 -1.33 -1.64 -7.72
CA LYS A 49 -1.81 -2.72 -6.84
C LYS A 49 -2.66 -2.21 -5.68
N LEU A 50 -2.34 -1.02 -5.15
CA LEU A 50 -3.13 -0.42 -4.10
C LEU A 50 -4.53 -0.04 -4.61
N LYS A 51 -4.62 0.57 -5.81
CA LYS A 51 -5.90 0.93 -6.42
C LYS A 51 -6.75 -0.31 -6.70
N GLU A 52 -6.14 -1.35 -7.26
CA GLU A 52 -6.76 -2.66 -7.49
C GLU A 52 -7.29 -3.26 -6.17
N TYR A 53 -6.44 -3.29 -5.13
CA TYR A 53 -6.83 -3.76 -3.79
C TYR A 53 -7.96 -2.93 -3.16
N ALA A 54 -7.97 -1.62 -3.41
CA ALA A 54 -9.02 -0.72 -2.95
C ALA A 54 -10.35 -0.86 -3.73
N GLY A 55 -10.39 -1.71 -4.76
CA GLY A 55 -11.55 -1.82 -5.65
C GLY A 55 -11.74 -0.59 -6.53
N VAL A 56 -10.71 0.26 -6.67
CA VAL A 56 -10.74 1.42 -7.57
C VAL A 56 -10.35 0.94 -8.96
N PHE A 57 -11.33 0.37 -9.66
CA PHE A 57 -11.25 0.19 -11.11
C PHE A 57 -11.54 1.56 -11.75
N THR A 58 -10.67 2.02 -12.63
CA THR A 58 -11.03 3.16 -13.49
C THR A 58 -12.15 2.69 -14.40
N GLU A 59 -13.34 3.28 -14.29
CA GLU A 59 -14.39 3.16 -15.30
C GLU A 59 -13.78 3.54 -16.66
N GLY A 60 -13.52 2.55 -17.51
CA GLY A 60 -12.86 2.73 -18.81
C GLY A 60 -12.17 1.51 -19.42
N GLU A 61 -11.91 0.43 -18.66
CA GLU A 61 -11.26 -0.79 -19.21
C GLU A 61 -12.23 -1.95 -19.53
N TYR A 62 -13.54 -1.70 -19.57
CA TYR A 62 -14.48 -2.57 -20.29
C TYR A 62 -14.76 -1.94 -21.66
N GLN A 63 -13.83 -2.14 -22.60
CA GLN A 63 -14.20 -2.20 -24.01
C GLN A 63 -14.66 -3.63 -24.27
N ASN A 64 -15.87 -3.71 -24.82
CA ASN A 64 -16.65 -4.90 -25.13
C ASN A 64 -15.80 -6.02 -25.75
N ASP A 65 -16.00 -7.23 -25.25
CA ASP A 65 -15.81 -8.48 -26.01
C ASP A 65 -17.10 -9.30 -25.88
#